data_AF-A0A7Y4C740-F1
#
_entry.id   AF-A0A7Y4C740-F1
#
_cell.length_a   1.000
_cell.length_b   1.000
_cell.length_c   1.000
_cell.angle_alpha   90.00
_cell.angle_beta   90.00
_cell.angle_gamma   90.00
#
_symmetry.space_group_name_H-M   'P 1'
#
loop_
_entity.id
_entity.type
_entity.pdbx_description
1 polymer ?
#
loop_
_entity_poly.entity_id
_entity_poly.type
_entity_poly.pdbx_seq_one_letter_code
_entity_poly.pdbx_strand_id
1 'polypeptide(L)'
;MAIPDALFKIVIKENGESIDTLAFIYPQISAGYYQKHFDHSRYLTSIKEVEQLTGLSFLNSLETKQAKKIKSYRADDLWPYQKSDIIRACKKQKKSESSSKG
;
A
#
# COMPACT_ATOMS: atom_id res chain seq x y z
N MET A 1 0.50 13.17 23.07
CA MET A 1 0.43 12.33 21.85
C MET A 1 1.67 12.60 21.03
N ALA A 2 2.36 11.56 20.56
CA ALA A 2 3.48 11.71 19.64
C ALA A 2 2.96 11.76 18.20
N ILE A 3 3.56 12.62 17.37
CA ILE A 3 3.36 12.59 15.92
C ILE A 3 4.38 11.60 15.35
N PRO A 4 3.96 10.57 14.59
CA PRO A 4 4.91 9.61 14.01
C PRO A 4 5.83 10.28 12.98
N ASP A 5 7.12 9.94 12.97
CA ASP A 5 8.06 10.41 11.92
C ASP A 5 7.83 9.73 10.56
N ALA A 6 7.19 8.55 10.56
CA ALA A 6 6.87 7.78 9.36
C ALA A 6 5.67 6.85 9.57
N LEU A 7 5.10 6.37 8.47
CA LEU A 7 4.08 5.33 8.41
C LEU A 7 4.60 4.17 7.56
N PHE A 8 4.33 2.93 7.93
CA PHE A 8 4.62 1.77 7.07
C PHE A 8 3.34 1.09 6.59
N LYS A 9 3.45 0.37 5.47
CA LYS A 9 2.37 -0.49 4.95
C LYS A 9 2.96 -1.78 4.42
N ILE A 10 2.40 -2.92 4.80
CA ILE A 10 2.72 -4.23 4.24
C ILE A 10 1.48 -4.71 3.50
N VAL A 11 1.65 -5.12 2.23
CA VAL A 11 0.60 -5.65 1.37
C VAL A 11 0.97 -7.08 1.00
N ILE A 12 0.01 -7.99 1.15
CA ILE A 12 0.18 -9.41 0.86
C ILE A 12 -0.84 -9.77 -0.22
N LYS A 13 -0.40 -10.52 -1.23
CA LYS A 13 -1.25 -11.13 -2.24
C LYS A 13 -1.01 -12.63 -2.21
N GLU A 14 -2.08 -13.40 -2.01
CA GLU A 14 -2.05 -14.86 -2.04
C GLU A 14 -2.27 -15.35 -3.48
N ASN A 15 -1.43 -16.27 -3.95
CA ASN A 15 -1.56 -16.94 -5.25
C ASN A 15 -1.56 -18.47 -5.04
N GLY A 16 -2.57 -18.97 -4.33
CA GLY A 16 -2.62 -20.38 -3.94
C GLY A 16 -1.61 -20.67 -2.84
N GLU A 17 -0.56 -21.45 -3.14
CA GLU A 17 0.46 -21.84 -2.15
C GLU A 17 1.59 -20.82 -1.98
N SER A 18 1.70 -19.84 -2.87
CA SER A 18 2.70 -18.76 -2.77
C SER A 18 2.06 -17.45 -2.33
N ILE A 19 2.84 -16.60 -1.69
CA ILE A 19 2.45 -15.22 -1.39
C ILE A 19 3.46 -14.26 -2.00
N ASP A 20 2.95 -13.19 -2.59
CA ASP A 20 3.72 -12.03 -3.00
C ASP A 20 3.55 -10.92 -1.96
N THR A 21 4.60 -10.14 -1.73
CA THR A 21 4.56 -9.06 -0.75
C THR A 21 5.15 -7.76 -1.30
N LEU A 22 4.53 -6.64 -0.94
CA LEU A 22 5.10 -5.31 -1.04
C LEU A 22 5.18 -4.70 0.37
N ALA A 23 6.28 -4.05 0.70
CA ALA A 23 6.42 -3.29 1.94
C ALA A 23 6.84 -1.85 1.64
N PHE A 24 6.34 -0.91 2.43
CA PHE A 24 6.55 0.52 2.24
C PHE A 24 6.89 1.21 3.56
N ILE A 25 7.74 2.24 3.51
CA ILE A 25 7.92 3.22 4.59
C ILE A 25 7.77 4.62 4.00
N TYR A 26 6.74 5.33 4.44
CA TYR A 26 6.40 6.69 4.05
C TYR A 26 6.85 7.66 5.15
N PRO A 27 7.90 8.46 4.93
CA PRO A 27 8.32 9.47 5.89
C PRO A 27 7.28 10.59 5.96
N GLN A 28 7.11 11.20 7.14
CA GLN A 28 6.36 12.45 7.30
C GLN A 28 7.18 13.63 6.79
N ILE A 29 7.38 13.67 5.48
CA ILE A 29 7.87 14.83 4.76
C ILE A 29 6.68 15.70 4.33
N SER A 30 6.94 16.98 4.05
CA SER A 30 5.94 18.00 3.76
C SER A 30 4.91 17.61 2.69
N ALA A 31 3.77 18.31 2.71
CA ALA A 31 2.58 18.10 1.92
C ALA A 31 2.80 17.86 0.40
N GLY A 32 3.11 16.63 0.01
CA GLY A 32 3.07 16.15 -1.38
C GLY A 32 1.63 15.95 -1.92
N TYR A 33 0.61 16.30 -1.11
CA TYR A 33 -0.82 16.10 -1.36
C TYR A 33 -1.34 16.66 -2.69
N TYR A 34 -0.58 17.55 -3.36
CA TYR A 34 -0.99 18.18 -4.61
C TYR A 34 -0.60 17.40 -5.88
N GLN A 35 0.19 16.33 -5.78
CA GLN A 35 0.51 15.50 -6.96
C GLN A 35 -0.58 14.46 -7.21
N LYS A 36 -1.28 14.60 -8.36
CA LYS A 36 -2.34 13.68 -8.84
C LYS A 36 -1.90 12.21 -8.95
N HIS A 37 -0.60 11.96 -9.07
CA HIS A 37 0.01 10.63 -9.19
C HIS A 37 1.25 10.58 -8.30
N PHE A 38 1.04 10.27 -7.02
CA PHE A 38 2.12 10.09 -6.07
C PHE A 38 2.86 8.78 -6.41
N ASP A 39 4.16 8.87 -6.69
CA ASP A 39 4.97 7.70 -7.02
C ASP A 39 5.33 6.93 -5.73
N HIS A 40 4.58 5.85 -5.50
CA HIS A 40 4.77 4.99 -4.33
C HIS A 40 6.01 4.09 -4.43
N SER A 41 6.55 3.87 -5.63
CA SER A 41 7.67 2.92 -5.85
C SER A 41 8.92 3.34 -5.08
N ARG A 42 9.11 4.65 -4.90
CA ARG A 42 10.25 5.25 -4.18
C ARG A 42 10.31 4.87 -2.71
N TYR A 43 9.20 4.39 -2.15
CA TYR A 43 9.07 4.01 -0.75
C TYR A 43 9.11 2.49 -0.54
N LEU A 44 9.32 1.71 -1.60
CA LEU A 44 9.45 0.25 -1.51
C LEU A 44 10.64 -0.14 -0.62
N THR A 45 10.39 -1.09 0.26
CA THR A 45 11.37 -1.67 1.17
C THR A 45 11.08 -3.17 1.39
N SER A 46 11.77 -3.78 2.35
CA SER A 46 11.50 -5.15 2.80
C SER A 46 10.72 -5.15 4.11
N ILE A 47 10.01 -6.24 4.41
CA ILE A 47 9.34 -6.41 5.72
C ILE A 47 10.39 -6.46 6.83
N LYS A 48 11.57 -7.03 6.57
CA LYS A 48 12.68 -7.09 7.52
C LYS A 48 13.09 -5.68 8.00
N GLU A 49 13.17 -4.72 7.09
CA GLU A 49 13.48 -3.32 7.44
C GLU A 49 12.39 -2.73 8.36
N VAL A 50 11.12 -3.00 8.06
CA VAL A 50 9.99 -2.56 8.90
C VAL A 50 10.09 -3.18 10.31
N GLU A 51 10.38 -4.48 10.43
CA GLU A 51 10.59 -5.15 11.72
C GLU A 51 11.75 -4.53 12.49
N GLN A 52 12.87 -4.23 11.82
CA GLN A 52 14.05 -3.61 12.44
C GLN A 52 13.76 -2.22 13.00
N LEU A 53 12.97 -1.40 12.29
CA LEU A 53 12.64 -0.03 12.71
C LEU A 53 11.53 0.04 13.76
N THR A 54 10.64 -0.96 13.80
CA THR A 54 9.46 -0.94 14.68
C THR A 54 9.58 -1.84 15.90
N GLY A 55 10.48 -2.83 15.88
CA GLY A 55 10.57 -3.89 16.88
C GLY A 55 9.43 -4.91 16.80
N LEU A 56 8.58 -4.84 15.77
CA LEU A 56 7.47 -5.78 15.55
C LEU A 56 7.94 -7.03 14.79
N SER A 57 7.08 -8.06 14.78
CA SER A 57 7.30 -9.26 13.96
C SER A 57 6.05 -9.66 13.19
N PHE A 58 6.16 -9.79 11.88
CA PHE A 58 5.09 -10.12 10.94
C PHE A 58 5.26 -11.54 10.37
N LEU A 59 4.24 -12.07 9.69
CA LEU A 59 4.30 -13.39 9.00
C LEU A 59 4.72 -14.56 9.92
N ASN A 60 4.35 -14.53 11.20
CA ASN A 60 4.77 -15.53 12.20
C ASN A 60 4.11 -16.91 12.01
N SER A 61 3.09 -17.00 11.16
CA SER A 61 2.41 -18.25 10.81
C SER A 61 3.08 -19.03 9.67
N LEU A 62 4.07 -18.44 8.99
CA LEU A 62 4.81 -19.10 7.91
C LEU A 62 5.99 -19.91 8.45
N GLU A 63 6.39 -20.97 7.73
CA GLU A 63 7.60 -21.73 8.06
C GLU A 63 8.83 -20.81 8.06
N THR A 64 9.73 -20.98 9.03
CA THR A 64 10.90 -20.10 9.25
C THR A 64 11.71 -19.81 7.99
N LYS A 65 11.93 -20.83 7.13
CA LYS A 65 12.68 -20.65 5.87
C LYS A 65 11.91 -19.78 4.88
N GLN A 66 10.62 -20.04 4.70
CA GLN A 66 9.75 -19.27 3.81
C GLN A 66 9.59 -17.83 4.32
N ALA A 67 9.32 -17.66 5.61
CA ALA A 67 9.21 -16.36 6.26
C ALA A 67 10.49 -15.54 6.06
N LYS A 68 11.67 -16.12 6.31
CA LYS A 68 12.95 -15.41 6.14
C LYS A 68 13.17 -14.93 4.70
N LYS A 69 12.84 -15.76 3.72
CA LYS A 69 12.94 -15.41 2.29
C LYS A 69 12.02 -14.24 1.95
N ILE A 70 10.75 -14.32 2.35
CA ILE A 70 9.74 -13.30 2.05
C ILE A 70 10.06 -11.99 2.77
N LYS A 71 10.42 -12.06 4.05
CA LYS A 71 10.73 -10.87 4.84
C LYS A 71 11.93 -10.09 4.31
N SER A 72 12.94 -10.79 3.78
CA SER A 72 14.15 -10.17 3.25
C SER A 72 13.99 -9.67 1.81
N TYR A 73 12.91 -10.07 1.12
CA TYR A 73 12.64 -9.63 -0.24
C TYR A 73 12.20 -8.16 -0.26
N ARG A 74 12.77 -7.41 -1.21
CA ARG A 74 12.36 -6.06 -1.57
C ARG A 74 11.94 -6.11 -3.03
N ALA A 75 10.72 -5.70 -3.32
CA ALA A 75 10.25 -5.58 -4.70
C ALA A 75 10.93 -4.39 -5.41
N ASP A 76 11.27 -4.58 -6.67
CA ASP A 76 11.83 -3.53 -7.53
C ASP A 76 10.73 -2.59 -8.06
N ASP A 77 9.54 -3.14 -8.32
CA ASP A 77 8.41 -2.44 -8.93
C ASP A 77 7.09 -2.68 -8.19
N LEU A 78 6.13 -1.79 -8.42
CA LEU A 78 4.74 -1.97 -7.99
C LEU A 78 4.04 -3.02 -8.86
N TRP A 79 3.08 -3.73 -8.28
CA TRP A 79 2.22 -4.60 -9.06
C TRP A 79 1.43 -3.82 -10.12
N PRO A 80 1.25 -4.39 -11.33
CA PRO A 80 0.47 -3.75 -12.36
C PRO A 80 -0.98 -3.58 -11.90
N TYR A 81 -1.58 -2.43 -12.23
CA TYR A 81 -2.99 -2.14 -11.97
C TYR A 81 -3.63 -1.50 -13.20
N GLN A 82 -4.94 -1.72 -13.38
CA GLN A 82 -5.69 -0.99 -14.40
C GLN A 82 -6.31 0.26 -13.78
N LYS A 83 -6.23 1.41 -14.47
CA LYS A 83 -6.83 2.66 -13.99
C LYS A 83 -8.34 2.55 -13.76
N SER A 84 -9.01 1.63 -14.47
CA SER A 84 -10.42 1.30 -14.29
C SER A 84 -10.74 0.77 -12.89
N ASP A 85 -9.77 0.15 -12.23
CA ASP A 85 -9.97 -0.52 -10.94
C ASP A 85 -9.89 0.46 -9.76
N ILE A 86 -9.43 1.69 -10.01
CA ILE A 86 -9.41 2.76 -9.00
C ILE A 86 -10.83 3.29 -8.81
N ILE A 87 -11.47 2.82 -7.74
CA ILE A 87 -12.74 3.37 -7.26
C ILE A 87 -12.45 4.76 -6.67
N ARG A 88 -12.80 5.81 -7.40
CA ARG A 88 -12.76 7.17 -6.86
C ARG A 88 -13.83 7.29 -5.78
N ALA A 89 -13.41 7.52 -4.54
CA ALA A 89 -14.31 8.00 -3.50
C ALA A 89 -14.93 9.34 -3.98
N CYS A 90 -16.25 9.44 -3.88
CA CYS A 90 -17.07 10.59 -4.32
C CYS A 90 -17.13 10.86 -5.83
N LYS A 91 -17.90 10.05 -6.58
CA LYS A 91 -18.56 10.56 -7.79
C LYS A 91 -19.77 11.38 -7.35
N LYS A 92 -19.75 12.70 -7.53
CA LYS A 92 -20.95 13.54 -7.40
C LYS A 92 -21.97 12.99 -8.41
N GLN A 93 -23.04 12.37 -7.94
CA GLN A 93 -24.15 11.97 -8.83
C GLN A 93 -24.73 13.25 -9.42
N LYS A 94 -24.60 13.44 -10.74
CA LYS A 94 -25.40 14.44 -11.46
C LYS A 94 -26.84 13.92 -11.44
N LYS A 95 -27.70 14.51 -10.59
CA LYS A 95 -29.15 14.34 -10.74
C LYS A 95 -29.52 14.79 -12.16
N SER A 96 -30.07 13.88 -12.95
CA SER A 96 -30.78 14.22 -14.17
C SER A 96 -32.09 14.90 -13.78
N GLU A 97 -32.21 16.19 -14.06
CA GLU A 97 -33.47 16.91 -14.00
C GLU A 97 -34.39 16.39 -15.12
N SER A 98 -35.37 15.56 -14.78
CA SER A 98 -36.56 15.39 -15.61
C SER A 98 -37.55 16.51 -15.26
N SER A 99 -37.52 17.58 -16.05
CA SER A 99 -38.66 18.51 -16.15
C SER A 99 -39.90 17.72 -16.58
N SER A 100 -40.96 17.78 -15.79
CA SER A 100 -42.31 17.59 -16.30
C SER A 100 -43.14 18.78 -15.84
N LYS A 101 -43.43 19.67 -16.79
CA LYS A 101 -44.46 20.69 -16.64
C LYS A 101 -45.81 19.98 -16.66
N GLY A 102 -46.65 20.27 -15.66
CA GLY A 102 -48.07 20.01 -15.62
C GLY A 102 -48.74 21.17 -14.92
#